data_AF-A0AAW9BST3-F1
#
_entry.id   AF-A0AAW9BST3-F1
#
_cell.length_a   1.000
_cell.length_b   1.000
_cell.length_c   1.000
_cell.angle_alpha   90.00
_cell.angle_beta   90.00
_cell.angle_gamma   90.00
#
_symmetry.space_group_name_H-M   'P 1'
#
loop_
_entity.id
_entity.type
_entity.pdbx_description
1 polymer ?
#
loop_
_entity_poly.entity_id
_entity_poly.type
_entity_poly.pdbx_seq_one_letter_code
_entity_poly.pdbx_strand_id
1 'polypeptide(L)'
;MRKEHSVKLHILKTLSDGGFHSGEMLGQQLGISRAAIAKHIKGLNDWGVDIYRIQGRGYQLAHPLQLLDETRLKNAISTPVELISVIDSTNQYLLEKVSESDKGRVCIAEYQAQGRGRRGR
;
A
#
# COMPACT_ATOMS: atom_id res chain seq x y z
N MET A 1 -6.91 11.03 -0.78
CA MET A 1 -5.93 10.09 -0.16
C MET A 1 -5.28 10.79 1.03
N ARG A 2 -5.30 10.20 2.24
CA ARG A 2 -4.63 10.81 3.40
C ARG A 2 -3.12 10.94 3.08
N LYS A 3 -2.54 12.14 3.24
CA LYS A 3 -1.11 12.42 2.97
C LYS A 3 -0.15 11.44 3.63
N GLU A 4 -0.55 10.84 4.75
CA GLU A 4 0.27 9.85 5.46
C GLU A 4 0.45 8.54 4.68
N HIS A 5 -0.59 8.09 3.97
CA HIS A 5 -0.52 6.84 3.20
C HIS A 5 0.33 6.99 1.95
N SER A 6 0.37 8.19 1.32
CA SER A 6 1.18 8.39 0.11
C SER A 6 2.67 8.21 0.37
N VAL A 7 3.17 8.61 1.54
CA VAL A 7 4.57 8.43 1.92
C VAL A 7 4.89 6.94 2.12
N LYS A 8 4.05 6.23 2.88
CA LYS A 8 4.22 4.78 3.12
C LYS A 8 4.19 4.00 1.80
N LEU A 9 3.24 4.30 0.91
CA LEU A 9 3.12 3.64 -0.40
C LEU A 9 4.32 3.93 -1.29
N HIS A 10 4.86 5.15 -1.27
CA HIS A 10 6.07 5.47 -2.02
C HIS A 10 7.27 4.66 -1.52
N ILE A 11 7.48 4.60 -0.19
CA ILE A 11 8.54 3.78 0.41
C ILE A 11 8.37 2.32 -0.01
N LEU A 12 7.17 1.77 0.12
CA LEU A 12 6.86 0.38 -0.24
C LEU A 12 7.18 0.09 -1.71
N LYS A 13 6.80 1.01 -2.61
CA LYS A 13 7.11 0.92 -4.04
C LYS A 13 8.61 0.95 -4.30
N THR A 14 9.36 1.83 -3.64
CA THR A 14 10.82 1.88 -3.80
C THR A 14 11.47 0.58 -3.33
N LEU A 15 11.07 0.04 -2.17
CA LEU A 15 11.63 -1.22 -1.64
C LEU A 15 11.21 -2.47 -2.44
N SER A 16 10.14 -2.40 -3.23
CA SER A 16 9.63 -3.51 -4.05
C SER A 16 10.59 -3.98 -5.15
N ASP A 17 11.64 -3.19 -5.46
CA ASP A 17 12.72 -3.62 -6.36
C ASP A 17 13.61 -4.73 -5.78
N GLY A 18 13.45 -5.03 -4.48
CA GLY A 18 14.21 -6.05 -3.78
C GLY A 18 15.63 -5.62 -3.41
N GLY A 19 15.97 -4.34 -3.48
CA GLY A 19 17.26 -3.77 -3.11
C GLY A 19 17.31 -3.14 -1.72
N PHE A 20 18.52 -2.84 -1.23
CA PHE A 20 18.69 -2.01 -0.03
C PHE A 20 18.60 -0.53 -0.38
N HIS A 21 17.79 0.21 0.38
CA HIS A 21 17.63 1.64 0.24
C HIS A 21 17.92 2.36 1.55
N SER A 22 18.82 3.34 1.52
CA SER A 22 19.18 4.06 2.73
C SER A 22 18.04 4.98 3.19
N GLY A 23 17.92 5.17 4.52
CA GLY A 23 16.92 6.10 5.06
C GLY A 23 17.15 7.56 4.67
N GLU A 24 18.38 7.91 4.32
CA GLU A 24 18.75 9.25 3.80
C GLU A 24 18.28 9.42 2.36
N MET A 25 18.51 8.43 1.50
CA MET A 25 18.04 8.43 0.11
C MET A 25 16.51 8.51 0.05
N LEU A 26 15.81 7.68 0.83
CA LEU A 26 14.35 7.71 0.91
C LEU A 26 13.85 9.07 1.44
N GLY A 27 14.53 9.62 2.45
CA GLY A 27 14.21 10.93 3.00
C GLY A 27 14.38 12.06 1.96
N GLN A 28 15.46 12.04 1.20
CA GLN A 28 15.75 13.01 0.15
C GLN A 28 14.71 12.94 -0.98
N GLN A 29 14.34 11.75 -1.44
CA GLN A 29 13.32 11.56 -2.49
C GLN A 29 11.95 12.10 -2.07
N LEU A 30 11.61 11.98 -0.79
CA LEU A 30 10.32 12.37 -0.24
C LEU A 30 10.32 13.78 0.38
N GLY A 31 11.47 14.44 0.47
CA GLY A 31 11.61 15.74 1.14
C GLY A 31 11.33 15.70 2.64
N ILE A 32 11.64 14.58 3.32
CA ILE A 32 11.40 14.39 4.75
C ILE A 32 12.65 13.88 5.48
N SER A 33 12.68 14.02 6.80
CA SER A 33 13.84 13.61 7.59
C SER A 33 14.00 12.09 7.65
N ARG A 34 15.23 11.62 7.86
CA ARG A 34 15.53 10.19 8.12
C ARG A 34 14.71 9.63 9.30
N ALA A 35 14.45 10.44 10.33
CA ALA A 35 13.62 10.07 11.46
C ALA A 35 12.15 9.86 11.05
N ALA A 36 11.62 10.71 10.15
CA ALA A 36 10.29 10.54 9.59
C ALA A 36 10.19 9.24 8.75
N ILE A 37 11.23 8.91 7.98
CA ILE A 37 11.31 7.62 7.27
C ILE A 37 11.22 6.45 8.25
N ALA A 38 12.01 6.46 9.34
CA ALA A 38 11.94 5.40 10.34
C ALA A 38 10.53 5.24 10.95
N LYS A 39 9.81 6.36 11.18
CA LYS A 39 8.41 6.34 11.63
C LYS A 39 7.49 5.69 10.60
N HIS A 40 7.64 6.02 9.31
CA HIS A 40 6.84 5.41 8.25
C HIS A 40 7.14 3.92 8.04
N ILE A 41 8.42 3.52 8.13
CA ILE A 41 8.85 2.11 8.08
C ILE A 41 8.21 1.32 9.22
N LYS A 42 8.24 1.86 10.46
CA LYS A 42 7.54 1.23 11.59
C LYS A 42 6.05 1.06 11.30
N GLY A 43 5.41 2.10 10.78
CA GLY A 43 4.00 2.03 10.41
C GLY A 43 3.68 1.12 9.21
N LEU A 44 4.67 0.69 8.42
CA LEU A 44 4.53 -0.35 7.39
C LEU A 44 4.68 -1.75 8.00
N ASN A 45 5.61 -1.93 8.95
CA ASN A 45 5.71 -3.14 9.75
C ASN A 45 4.40 -3.38 10.53
N ASP A 46 3.78 -2.33 11.08
CA ASP A 46 2.47 -2.41 11.74
C ASP A 46 1.34 -2.83 10.78
N TRP A 47 1.52 -2.66 9.46
CA TRP A 47 0.61 -3.16 8.42
C TRP A 47 0.93 -4.60 7.97
N GLY A 48 1.89 -5.25 8.63
CA GLY A 48 2.31 -6.62 8.32
C GLY A 48 3.34 -6.74 7.20
N VAL A 49 3.89 -5.63 6.72
CA VAL A 49 4.97 -5.66 5.72
C VAL A 49 6.29 -5.89 6.44
N ASP A 50 6.96 -7.00 6.19
CA ASP A 50 8.26 -7.28 6.82
C ASP A 50 9.39 -6.51 6.14
N ILE A 51 9.81 -5.40 6.79
CA ILE A 51 10.93 -4.56 6.36
C ILE A 51 12.01 -4.59 7.43
N TYR A 52 13.17 -5.12 7.06
CA TYR A 52 14.33 -5.18 7.93
C TYR A 52 15.36 -4.10 7.60
N ARG A 53 16.19 -3.77 8.59
CA ARG A 53 17.23 -2.74 8.49
C ARG A 53 18.60 -3.34 8.76
N ILE A 54 19.57 -3.04 7.89
CA ILE A 54 20.98 -3.27 8.16
C ILE A 54 21.69 -1.94 8.42
N GLN A 55 22.42 -1.86 9.53
CA GLN A 55 23.22 -0.68 9.86
C GLN A 55 24.25 -0.41 8.75
N GLY A 56 24.29 0.84 8.27
CA GLY A 56 25.18 1.25 7.18
C GLY A 56 24.67 0.95 5.76
N ARG A 57 23.63 0.11 5.58
CA ARG A 57 23.04 -0.17 4.25
C ARG A 57 21.67 0.46 4.04
N GLY A 58 20.78 0.37 5.03
CA GLY A 58 19.41 0.88 4.91
C GLY A 58 18.36 -0.18 5.17
N TYR A 59 17.25 -0.07 4.44
CA TYR A 59 16.05 -0.89 4.56
C TYR A 59 15.86 -1.76 3.30
N GLN A 60 15.28 -2.95 3.48
CA GLN A 60 14.89 -3.84 2.40
C GLN A 60 13.67 -4.66 2.85
N LEU A 61 12.84 -5.09 1.90
CA LEU A 61 11.80 -6.07 2.18
C LEU A 61 12.41 -7.44 2.47
N ALA A 62 11.91 -8.15 3.47
CA ALA A 62 12.32 -9.53 3.77
C ALA A 62 11.95 -10.48 2.62
N HIS A 63 10.83 -10.20 1.95
CA HIS A 63 10.33 -10.97 0.82
C HIS A 63 9.95 -10.04 -0.34
N PRO A 64 10.16 -10.45 -1.60
CA PRO A 64 9.68 -9.69 -2.74
C PRO A 64 8.18 -9.41 -2.61
N LEU A 65 7.78 -8.17 -2.88
CA LEU A 65 6.39 -7.75 -2.87
C LEU A 65 6.02 -7.23 -4.25
N GLN A 66 5.01 -7.83 -4.86
CA GLN A 66 4.43 -7.31 -6.10
C GLN A 66 3.21 -6.48 -5.78
N LEU A 67 3.34 -5.16 -5.93
CA LEU A 67 2.20 -4.26 -5.80
C LEU A 67 1.25 -4.39 -7.00
N LEU A 68 -0.04 -4.19 -6.72
CA LEU A 68 -1.11 -4.09 -7.69
C LEU A 68 -0.85 -2.89 -8.61
N ASP A 69 -1.00 -3.15 -9.90
CA ASP A 69 -0.83 -2.14 -10.96
C ASP A 69 -2.18 -1.91 -11.63
N GLU A 70 -2.74 -0.73 -11.38
CA GLU A 70 -4.03 -0.32 -11.94
C GLU A 70 -4.04 -0.34 -13.47
N THR A 71 -2.94 0.06 -14.11
CA THR A 71 -2.81 0.08 -15.57
C THR A 71 -2.82 -1.34 -16.12
N ARG A 72 -2.05 -2.23 -15.49
CA ARG A 72 -2.01 -3.65 -15.88
C ARG A 72 -3.37 -4.32 -15.72
N LEU A 73 -4.08 -4.02 -14.62
CA LEU A 73 -5.44 -4.52 -14.39
C LEU A 73 -6.40 -4.01 -15.47
N LYS A 74 -6.46 -2.70 -15.73
CA LYS A 74 -7.32 -2.11 -16.75
C LYS A 74 -7.08 -2.66 -18.16
N ASN A 75 -5.83 -3.02 -18.47
CA ASN A 75 -5.48 -3.60 -19.77
C ASN A 75 -5.81 -5.10 -19.88
N ALA A 76 -5.93 -5.81 -18.75
CA ALA A 76 -6.13 -7.26 -18.72
C ALA A 76 -7.62 -7.67 -18.65
N ILE A 77 -8.50 -6.80 -18.17
CA ILE A 77 -9.92 -7.11 -17.95
C ILE A 77 -10.82 -5.96 -18.42
N SER A 78 -11.96 -6.33 -19.01
CA SER A 78 -12.97 -5.38 -19.49
C SER A 78 -13.88 -4.84 -18.38
N THR A 79 -13.80 -5.44 -17.19
CA THR A 79 -14.61 -5.08 -16.04
C THR A 79 -14.10 -3.79 -15.39
N PRO A 80 -14.98 -2.85 -14.99
CA PRO A 80 -14.57 -1.67 -14.24
C PRO A 80 -13.95 -2.06 -12.88
N VAL A 81 -12.64 -1.88 -12.76
CA VAL A 81 -11.88 -2.15 -11.54
C VAL A 81 -11.31 -0.87 -10.96
N GLU A 82 -11.57 -0.66 -9.68
CA GLU A 82 -11.07 0.46 -8.91
C GLU A 82 -10.02 -0.05 -7.91
N LEU A 83 -8.78 0.42 -8.06
CA LEU A 83 -7.69 0.11 -7.13
C LEU A 83 -7.57 1.23 -6.09
N ILE A 84 -7.86 0.91 -4.83
CA ILE A 84 -7.67 1.82 -3.69
C ILE A 84 -6.64 1.20 -2.77
N SER A 85 -5.37 1.61 -2.88
CA SER A 85 -4.26 0.92 -2.20
C SER A 85 -4.47 0.74 -0.70
N VAL A 86 -5.00 1.75 -0.01
CA VAL A 86 -5.30 1.68 1.43
C VAL A 86 -6.73 2.14 1.68
N ILE A 87 -7.54 1.25 2.23
CA ILE A 87 -8.95 1.50 2.54
C ILE A 87 -9.31 0.89 3.91
N ASP A 88 -10.45 1.26 4.48
CA ASP A 88 -10.95 0.59 5.67
C ASP A 88 -11.50 -0.80 5.30
N SER A 89 -12.46 -0.87 4.38
CA SER A 89 -13.02 -2.12 3.86
C SER A 89 -13.50 -1.95 2.42
N THR A 90 -13.09 -2.86 1.53
CA THR A 90 -13.53 -2.90 0.13
C THR A 90 -15.02 -3.20 0.02
N ASN A 91 -15.54 -4.11 0.86
CA ASN A 91 -16.97 -4.43 0.91
C ASN A 91 -17.80 -3.21 1.34
N GLN A 92 -17.37 -2.52 2.40
CA GLN A 92 -18.08 -1.33 2.88
C GLN A 92 -18.10 -0.23 1.81
N TYR A 93 -16.97 -0.02 1.14
CA TYR A 93 -16.86 0.93 0.04
C TYR A 93 -17.81 0.62 -1.12
N LEU A 94 -17.93 -0.66 -1.52
CA LEU A 94 -18.86 -1.06 -2.57
C LEU A 94 -20.32 -0.91 -2.11
N LEU A 95 -20.65 -1.22 -0.85
CA LEU A 95 -22.00 -1.04 -0.30
C LEU A 95 -22.45 0.42 -0.34
N GLU A 96 -21.57 1.36 0.00
CA GLU A 96 -21.85 2.80 -0.04
C GLU A 96 -22.10 3.32 -1.46
N LYS A 97 -21.61 2.61 -2.48
CA LYS A 97 -21.74 2.97 -3.89
C LYS A 97 -22.73 2.10 -4.67
N VAL A 98 -23.57 1.33 -3.98
CA VAL A 98 -24.53 0.42 -4.62
C VAL A 98 -25.47 1.15 -5.58
N SER A 99 -25.98 2.33 -5.20
CA SER A 99 -26.91 3.11 -6.04
C SER A 99 -26.28 3.66 -7.33
N GLU A 100 -24.96 3.77 -7.37
CA GLU A 100 -24.18 4.31 -8.49
C GLU A 100 -23.40 3.21 -9.24
N SER A 101 -23.57 1.94 -8.87
CA SER A 101 -22.73 0.85 -9.39
C SER A 101 -23.40 0.09 -10.52
N ASP A 102 -22.71 0.08 -11.65
CA ASP A 102 -22.98 -0.86 -12.73
C ASP A 102 -22.71 -2.31 -12.28
N LYS A 103 -23.41 -3.24 -12.91
CA LYS A 103 -23.19 -4.67 -12.67
C LYS A 103 -21.72 -5.02 -12.97
N GLY A 104 -21.10 -5.74 -12.03
CA GLY A 104 -19.73 -6.20 -12.18
C GLY A 104 -18.67 -5.23 -11.71
N ARG A 105 -19.00 -4.11 -11.04
CA ARG A 105 -17.99 -3.24 -10.42
C ARG A 105 -17.13 -4.00 -9.40
N VAL A 106 -15.81 -3.84 -9.49
CA VAL A 106 -14.84 -4.46 -8.57
C VAL A 106 -14.02 -3.38 -7.87
N CYS A 107 -13.80 -3.55 -6.57
CA CYS A 107 -12.84 -2.77 -5.79
C CYS A 107 -11.76 -3.70 -5.24
N ILE A 108 -10.50 -3.33 -5.41
CA ILE A 108 -9.34 -4.08 -4.91
C ILE A 108 -8.49 -3.12 -4.07
N ALA A 109 -7.86 -3.64 -3.02
CA ALA A 109 -6.97 -2.90 -2.14
C ALA A 109 -5.73 -3.72 -1.78
N GLU A 110 -4.61 -3.04 -1.51
CA GLU A 110 -3.41 -3.68 -0.95
C GLU A 110 -3.59 -3.94 0.54
N TYR A 111 -4.25 -3.01 1.23
CA TYR A 111 -4.42 -3.05 2.67
C TYR A 111 -5.82 -2.57 3.09
N GLN A 112 -6.46 -3.36 3.96
CA GLN A 112 -7.73 -3.06 4.60
C GLN A 112 -7.53 -2.84 6.11
N ALA A 113 -7.68 -1.60 6.57
CA ALA A 113 -7.49 -1.25 7.98
C ALA A 113 -8.60 -1.79 8.89
N GLN A 114 -9.79 -2.03 8.33
CA GLN A 114 -10.96 -2.58 9.02
C GLN A 114 -11.62 -3.68 8.17
N GLY A 115 -10.80 -4.57 7.59
CA GLY A 115 -11.31 -5.78 6.95
C GLY A 115 -12.13 -6.60 7.95
N ARG A 116 -13.28 -7.11 7.50
CA ARG A 116 -14.20 -7.89 8.33
C ARG A 116 -14.68 -9.13 7.59
N GLY A 117 -14.68 -10.25 8.28
CA GLY A 117 -15.32 -11.50 7.91
C GLY A 117 -16.73 -11.64 8.49
N ARG A 118 -17.22 -12.87 8.52
CA ARG A 118 -18.56 -13.18 9.03
C ARG A 118 -18.59 -13.07 10.56
N ARG A 119 -19.72 -12.60 11.09
CA ARG A 119 -20.00 -12.50 12.54
C ARG A 119 -19.02 -11.60 13.29
N GLY A 120 -18.57 -10.52 12.64
CA GLY A 120 -17.73 -9.49 13.27
C GLY A 120 -16.27 -9.87 13.50
N ARG A 121 -15.80 -10.95 12.86
CA ARG A 121 -14.36 -11.28 12.79
C ARG A 121 -13.67 -10.49 11.69
#